data_AF-A0A151J8W7-F1
#
_entry.id   AF-A0A151J8W7-F1
#
_cell.length_a   1.000
_cell.length_b   1.000
_cell.length_c   1.000
_cell.angle_alpha   90.00
_cell.angle_beta   90.00
_cell.angle_gamma   90.00
#
_symmetry.space_group_name_H-M   'P 1'
#
loop_
_entity.id
_entity.type
_entity.pdbx_description
1 polymer ?
#
loop_
_entity_poly.entity_id
_entity_poly.type
_entity_poly.pdbx_seq_one_letter_code
_entity_poly.pdbx_strand_id
1 'polypeptide(L)'
;ESVLKINPDCLSRWQLVSSMREQFWRAWTHDYLLSLQTRTKWRDAAPNIEVGDLVIVKNPLLPPSKWELARIQQVHPGSDGLIRVVTIRTARSLLKRPITQLYKLPVSCKTSASESD
;
A
#
# COMPACT_ATOMS: atom_id res chain seq x y z
N GLU A 1 -10.47 20.20 4.05
CA GLU A 1 -10.13 19.95 5.46
C GLU A 1 -10.92 18.75 5.96
N SER A 2 -10.36 17.95 6.86
CA SER A 2 -11.00 16.73 7.43
C SER A 2 -12.23 17.13 8.24
N VAL A 3 -13.41 16.63 7.87
CA VAL A 3 -14.71 17.01 8.48
C VAL A 3 -14.88 16.43 9.89
N LEU A 4 -14.07 15.42 10.21
CA LEU A 4 -14.09 14.67 11.48
C LEU A 4 -13.73 15.48 12.73
N LYS A 5 -13.27 16.72 12.61
CA LYS A 5 -12.94 17.60 13.76
C LYS A 5 -14.10 18.53 14.16
N ILE A 6 -15.20 18.50 13.43
CA ILE A 6 -16.32 19.42 13.61
C ILE A 6 -17.41 18.73 14.45
N ASN A 7 -18.01 19.46 15.38
CA ASN A 7 -19.11 18.96 16.21
C ASN A 7 -20.28 18.47 15.32
N PRO A 8 -20.73 17.20 15.45
CA PRO A 8 -21.77 16.62 14.60
C PRO A 8 -23.10 17.40 14.60
N ASP A 9 -23.41 18.10 15.70
CA ASP A 9 -24.69 18.81 15.86
C ASP A 9 -24.78 20.10 15.03
N CYS A 10 -23.67 20.57 14.45
CA CYS A 10 -23.60 21.78 13.63
C CYS A 10 -23.31 21.50 12.15
N LEU A 11 -23.40 20.24 11.70
CA LEU A 11 -23.07 19.85 10.33
C LEU A 11 -24.26 19.98 9.38
N SER A 12 -24.04 20.62 8.23
CA SER A 12 -24.96 20.49 7.09
C SER A 12 -25.05 19.02 6.64
N ARG A 13 -26.17 18.63 6.01
CA ARG A 13 -26.38 17.26 5.52
C ARG A 13 -25.21 16.76 4.66
N TRP A 14 -24.65 17.62 3.81
CA TRP A 14 -23.49 17.27 2.98
C TRP A 14 -22.23 17.00 3.82
N GLN A 15 -21.98 17.78 4.87
CA GLN A 15 -20.84 17.56 5.76
C GLN A 15 -21.01 16.28 6.58
N LEU A 16 -22.23 15.96 7.03
CA LEU A 16 -22.52 14.73 7.74
C LEU A 16 -22.23 13.49 6.87
N VAL A 17 -22.75 13.46 5.64
CA VAL A 17 -22.49 12.37 4.68
C VAL A 17 -21.00 12.29 4.34
N SER A 18 -20.33 13.42 4.17
CA SER A 18 -18.90 13.47 3.90
C SER A 18 -18.06 12.94 5.06
N SER A 19 -18.45 13.23 6.31
CA SER A 19 -17.82 12.73 7.53
C SER A 19 -17.98 11.21 7.66
N MET A 20 -19.19 10.68 7.47
CA MET A 20 -19.45 9.23 7.47
C MET A 20 -18.61 8.51 6.41
N ARG A 21 -18.53 9.08 5.21
CA ARG A 21 -17.69 8.55 4.13
C ARG A 21 -16.21 8.55 4.51
N GLU A 22 -15.71 9.64 5.09
CA GLU A 22 -14.31 9.75 5.52
C GLU A 22 -13.97 8.73 6.61
N GLN A 23 -14.85 8.58 7.61
CA GLN A 23 -14.69 7.60 8.67
C GLN A 23 -14.65 6.17 8.12
N PHE A 24 -15.58 5.84 7.22
CA PHE A 24 -15.62 4.53 6.56
C PHE A 24 -14.32 4.24 5.83
N TRP A 25 -13.85 5.15 4.96
CA TRP A 25 -12.62 4.92 4.21
C TRP A 25 -11.38 4.86 5.10
N ARG A 26 -11.33 5.62 6.19
CA ARG A 26 -10.22 5.52 7.15
C ARG A 26 -10.18 4.14 7.82
N ALA A 27 -11.31 3.65 8.31
CA ALA A 27 -11.41 2.34 8.93
C ALA A 27 -11.11 1.23 7.92
N TRP A 28 -11.75 1.26 6.75
CA TRP A 28 -11.56 0.25 5.71
C TRP A 28 -10.12 0.22 5.18
N THR A 29 -9.51 1.38 4.94
CA THR A 29 -8.11 1.46 4.48
C THR A 29 -7.16 0.92 5.54
N HIS A 30 -7.38 1.25 6.81
CA HIS A 30 -6.57 0.72 7.89
C HIS A 30 -6.66 -0.80 7.95
N ASP A 31 -7.87 -1.34 8.00
CA ASP A 31 -8.10 -2.78 8.19
C ASP A 31 -7.64 -3.60 6.98
N TYR A 32 -7.97 -3.15 5.77
CA TYR A 32 -7.58 -3.84 4.55
C TYR A 32 -6.06 -3.82 4.35
N LEU A 33 -5.40 -2.66 4.47
CA LEU A 33 -3.95 -2.59 4.30
C LEU A 33 -3.22 -3.38 5.39
N LEU A 34 -3.73 -3.40 6.62
CA LEU A 34 -3.18 -4.23 7.70
C LEU A 34 -3.31 -5.73 7.39
N SER A 35 -4.45 -6.15 6.82
CA SER A 35 -4.65 -7.54 6.38
C SER A 35 -3.66 -7.97 5.28
N LEU A 36 -3.26 -7.06 4.40
CA LEU A 36 -2.23 -7.32 3.38
C LEU A 36 -0.83 -7.49 3.98
N GLN A 37 -0.58 -6.91 5.16
CA GLN A 37 0.68 -7.03 5.92
C GLN A 37 0.63 -8.12 6.99
N THR A 38 -0.18 -9.17 6.79
CA THR A 38 -0.26 -10.28 7.74
C THR A 38 1.14 -10.90 7.95
N ARG A 39 1.72 -10.68 9.14
CA ARG A 39 2.97 -11.32 9.56
C ARG A 39 2.66 -12.72 10.07
N THR A 40 3.13 -13.74 9.36
CA THR A 40 3.20 -15.10 9.91
C THR A 40 4.11 -15.09 11.14
N LYS A 41 3.64 -15.59 12.29
CA LYS A 41 4.44 -15.65 13.53
C LYS A 41 5.72 -16.44 13.28
N TRP A 42 6.87 -15.78 13.16
CA TRP A 42 8.30 -16.19 13.27
C TRP A 42 8.76 -17.59 12.80
N ARG A 43 7.87 -18.47 12.35
CA ARG A 43 8.09 -19.88 12.01
C ARG A 43 8.35 -20.05 10.52
N ASP A 44 7.77 -19.16 9.71
CA ASP A 44 7.90 -19.19 8.26
C ASP A 44 8.60 -17.92 7.78
N ALA A 45 9.62 -18.08 6.95
CA ALA A 45 10.19 -16.97 6.19
C ALA A 45 9.10 -16.43 5.26
N ALA A 46 8.65 -15.20 5.51
CA ALA A 46 7.69 -14.56 4.61
C ALA A 46 8.30 -14.46 3.21
N PRO A 47 7.53 -14.75 2.13
CA PRO A 47 8.04 -14.65 0.78
C PRO A 47 8.53 -13.22 0.55
N ASN A 48 9.78 -13.12 0.11
CA ASN A 48 10.41 -11.84 -0.10
C ASN A 48 9.70 -11.12 -1.25
N ILE A 49 9.77 -9.79 -1.22
CA ILE A 49 9.20 -8.98 -2.29
C ILE A 49 10.08 -9.11 -3.54
N GLU A 50 9.48 -9.37 -4.69
CA GLU A 50 10.20 -9.65 -5.94
C GLU A 50 10.07 -8.51 -6.96
N VAL A 51 11.01 -8.47 -7.90
CA VAL A 51 10.91 -7.57 -9.06
C VAL A 51 9.69 -7.96 -9.88
N GLY A 52 8.86 -6.98 -10.23
CA GLY A 52 7.62 -7.19 -10.98
C GLY A 52 6.36 -7.28 -10.13
N ASP A 53 6.48 -7.42 -8.81
CA ASP A 53 5.34 -7.42 -7.89
C ASP A 53 4.58 -6.08 -7.95
N LEU A 54 3.25 -6.15 -7.85
CA LEU A 54 2.37 -5.00 -7.75
C LEU A 54 2.12 -4.67 -6.28
N VAL A 55 2.34 -3.40 -5.91
CA VAL A 55 2.23 -2.92 -4.54
C VAL A 55 1.44 -1.63 -4.45
N ILE A 56 0.74 -1.43 -3.33
CA ILE A 56 0.20 -0.13 -2.92
C ILE A 56 1.26 0.60 -2.11
N VAL A 57 1.47 1.88 -2.42
CA VAL A 57 2.37 2.77 -1.70
C VAL A 57 1.60 3.51 -0.60
N LYS A 58 2.10 3.42 0.63
CA LYS A 58 1.60 4.19 1.77
C LYS A 58 1.96 5.66 1.61
N ASN A 59 0.97 6.48 1.25
CA ASN A 59 1.14 7.92 1.16
C ASN A 59 0.17 8.64 2.13
N PRO A 60 0.66 9.21 3.25
CA PRO A 60 -0.19 9.84 4.25
C PRO A 60 -0.80 11.17 3.76
N LEU A 61 -0.31 11.72 2.65
CA LEU A 61 -0.80 12.97 2.08
C LEU A 61 -1.99 12.75 1.14
N LEU A 62 -2.24 11.52 0.71
CA LEU A 62 -3.37 11.20 -0.15
C LEU A 62 -4.64 11.01 0.69
N PRO A 63 -5.82 11.37 0.14
CA PRO A 63 -7.08 11.08 0.80
C PRO A 63 -7.24 9.55 0.96
N PRO A 64 -7.94 9.08 2.01
CA PRO A 64 -8.12 7.65 2.28
C PRO A 64 -8.70 6.84 1.11
N SER A 65 -9.44 7.50 0.21
CA SER A 65 -10.05 6.90 -0.98
C SER A 65 -9.10 6.78 -2.19
N LYS A 66 -7.85 7.26 -2.11
CA LYS A 66 -6.92 7.27 -3.23
C LYS A 66 -5.63 6.55 -2.87
N TRP A 67 -5.38 5.46 -3.60
CA TRP A 67 -4.22 4.61 -3.36
C TRP A 67 -3.26 4.67 -4.54
N GLU A 68 -2.00 4.89 -4.24
CA GLU A 68 -0.95 4.99 -5.25
C GLU A 68 -0.43 3.58 -5.56
N LEU A 69 -0.72 3.10 -6.76
CA LEU A 69 -0.24 1.82 -7.24
C LEU A 69 1.16 1.97 -7.83
N ALA A 70 2.02 1.01 -7.52
CA ALA A 70 3.37 0.96 -8.07
C ALA A 70 3.78 -0.49 -8.36
N ARG A 71 4.72 -0.63 -9.29
CA ARG A 71 5.36 -1.91 -9.61
C ARG A 71 6.80 -1.89 -9.15
N ILE A 72 7.29 -2.99 -8.62
CA ILE A 72 8.66 -3.08 -8.16
C ILE A 72 9.58 -3.26 -9.36
N GLN A 73 10.54 -2.36 -9.50
CA GLN A 73 11.49 -2.37 -10.60
C GLN A 73 12.85 -2.91 -10.17
N GLN A 74 13.28 -2.60 -8.94
CA GLN A 74 14.56 -3.08 -8.41
C GLN A 74 14.47 -3.31 -6.91
N VAL A 75 15.20 -4.31 -6.45
CA VAL A 75 15.33 -4.70 -5.06
C VAL A 75 16.73 -4.33 -4.56
N HIS A 76 16.84 -3.82 -3.32
CA HIS A 76 18.12 -3.50 -2.68
C HIS A 76 18.29 -4.35 -1.40
N PRO A 77 18.94 -5.53 -1.49
CA PRO A 77 19.21 -6.36 -0.32
C PRO A 77 20.35 -5.75 0.53
N GLY A 78 20.26 -5.93 1.85
CA GLY A 78 21.36 -5.59 2.76
C GLY A 78 22.45 -6.69 2.81
N SER A 79 23.46 -6.47 3.66
CA SER A 79 24.52 -7.47 3.95
C SER A 79 23.98 -8.84 4.36
N ASP A 80 22.84 -8.84 5.06
CA ASP A 80 22.21 -10.04 5.60
C ASP A 80 21.31 -10.76 4.57
N GLY A 81 21.28 -10.31 3.31
CA GLY A 81 20.40 -10.83 2.26
C GLY A 81 18.94 -10.39 2.37
N LEU A 82 18.56 -9.68 3.43
CA LEU A 82 17.20 -9.19 3.65
C LEU A 82 16.92 -7.89 2.87
N ILE A 83 15.78 -7.85 2.18
CA ILE A 83 15.32 -6.68 1.44
C ILE A 83 14.67 -5.71 2.43
N ARG A 84 15.19 -4.49 2.53
CA ARG A 84 14.59 -3.43 3.36
C ARG A 84 14.11 -2.25 2.53
N VAL A 85 14.72 -2.05 1.36
CA VAL A 85 14.42 -0.93 0.46
C VAL A 85 14.24 -1.47 -0.95
N VAL A 86 13.24 -0.95 -1.65
CA VAL A 86 12.97 -1.27 -3.05
C VAL A 86 12.81 0.02 -3.86
N THR A 87 13.13 -0.07 -5.14
CA THR A 87 12.83 0.97 -6.12
C THR A 87 11.56 0.57 -6.86
N ILE A 88 10.57 1.44 -6.74
CA ILE A 88 9.23 1.25 -7.30
C ILE A 88 9.01 2.23 -8.45
N ARG A 89 8.28 1.78 -9.45
CA ARG A 89 7.81 2.59 -10.56
C ARG A 89 6.33 2.88 -10.36
N THR A 90 6.02 4.14 -10.09
CA THR A 90 4.66 4.66 -10.14
C THR A 90 4.35 5.18 -11.55
N ALA A 91 3.09 5.52 -11.83
CA ALA A 91 2.68 6.16 -13.08
C ALA A 91 3.44 7.46 -13.41
N ARG A 92 3.96 8.16 -12.39
CA ARG A 92 4.58 9.48 -12.54
C ARG A 92 6.10 9.45 -12.46
N SER A 93 6.66 8.60 -11.59
CA SER A 93 8.09 8.62 -11.29
C SER A 93 8.57 7.31 -10.69
N LEU A 94 9.89 7.18 -10.68
CA LEU A 94 10.64 6.17 -9.94
C LEU A 94 10.93 6.67 -8.53
N LEU A 95 10.58 5.89 -7.51
CA LEU A 95 10.74 6.26 -6.11
C LEU A 95 11.47 5.14 -5.36
N LYS A 96 12.33 5.50 -4.42
CA LYS A 96 12.91 4.56 -3.45
C LYS A 96 12.08 4.59 -2.18
N ARG A 97 11.54 3.44 -1.77
CA ARG A 97 10.72 3.32 -0.56
C ARG A 97 11.09 2.09 0.26
N PRO A 98 11.02 2.18 1.59
CA PRO A 98 11.18 1.02 2.45
C PRO A 98 9.97 0.09 2.31
N ILE A 99 10.19 -1.21 2.50
CA ILE A 99 9.12 -2.23 2.42
C ILE A 99 8.00 -2.02 3.44
N THR A 100 8.27 -1.35 4.56
CA THR A 100 7.26 -1.02 5.58
C THR A 100 6.20 -0.04 5.10
N GLN A 101 6.50 0.72 4.04
CA GLN A 101 5.58 1.67 3.41
C GLN A 101 4.89 1.06 2.18
N LEU A 102 5.03 -0.24 1.95
CA LEU A 102 4.45 -0.94 0.80
C LEU A 102 3.53 -2.05 1.26
N TYR A 103 2.44 -2.24 0.51
CA TYR A 103 1.49 -3.33 0.71
C TYR A 103 1.44 -4.17 -0.56
N LYS A 104 1.87 -5.44 -0.48
CA LYS A 104 1.83 -6.36 -1.61
C LYS A 104 0.39 -6.74 -1.93
N LEU A 105 0.01 -6.61 -3.19
CA LEU A 105 -1.32 -7.01 -3.64
C LEU A 105 -1.36 -8.53 -3.88
N PRO A 106 -2.49 -9.20 -3.56
CA PRO A 106 -2.67 -10.62 -3.80
C PRO A 106 -3.02 -10.87 -5.27
N VAL A 107 -2.08 -10.55 -6.15
CA VAL A 107 -2.21 -10.77 -7.59
C VAL A 107 -1.27 -11.88 -8.03
N SER A 108 -1.81 -12.92 -8.66
CA SER A 108 -1.05 -14.03 -9.25
C SER A 108 -0.44 -13.60 -10.59
N CYS A 109 0.30 -12.50 -10.63
CA CYS A 109 1.01 -12.10 -11.85
C CYS A 109 2.30 -12.92 -11.98
N LYS A 110 2.17 -14.22 -12.26
CA LYS A 110 3.27 -15.01 -12.77
C LYS A 110 3.55 -14.50 -14.17
N THR A 111 4.55 -13.63 -14.32
CA THR A 111 5.09 -13.32 -15.64
C THR A 111 5.82 -14.59 -16.07
N SER A 112 5.14 -15.44 -16.85
CA SER A 112 5.77 -16.55 -17.54
C SER A 112 6.69 -15.98 -18.62
N ALA A 113 7.87 -15.52 -18.21
CA ALA A 113 9.01 -15.37 -19.10
C ALA A 113 9.68 -16.74 -19.18
N SER A 114 9.02 -17.69 -19.86
CA SER A 114 9.69 -18.83 -20.46
C SER A 114 10.08 -18.41 -21.88
N GLU A 115 11.38 -18.48 -22.14
CA GLU A 115 12.06 -18.32 -23.43
C GLU A 115 11.43 -19.14 -24.58
N SER A 116 11.53 -18.60 -25.80
CA SER A 116 11.56 -19.18 -27.18
C SER A 116 10.95 -18.09 -28.10
N ASP A 117 11.61 -17.44 -29.07
CA ASP A 117 12.77 -17.75 -29.93
C ASP A 117 13.81 -16.60 -29.96
#